data_AF-A0A3D5FUZ4-F1
#
_entry.id   AF-A0A3D5FUZ4-F1
#
_cell.length_a   1.000
_cell.length_b   1.000
_cell.length_c   1.000
_cell.angle_alpha   90.00
_cell.angle_beta   90.00
_cell.angle_gamma   90.00
#
_symmetry.space_group_name_H-M   'P 1'
#
loop_
_entity.id
_entity.type
_entity.pdbx_description
1 polymer ?
#
loop_
_entity_poly.entity_id
_entity_poly.type
_entity_poly.pdbx_seq_one_letter_code
_entity_poly.pdbx_strand_id
1 'polypeptide(L)' 'MPPSKLMNVALVGLGFGAEFIPICQKHPQANVYAICQRNEEKLNA' A
#
# COMPACT_ATOMS: atom_id res chain seq x y z
N MET A 1 1.67 -27.10 -3.89
CA MET A 1 1.97 -25.66 -3.80
C MET A 1 1.40 -25.15 -2.48
N PRO A 2 2.17 -24.47 -1.63
CA PRO A 2 1.62 -23.85 -0.43
C PRO A 2 0.52 -22.85 -0.82
N PRO A 3 -0.53 -22.66 0.01
CA PRO A 3 -1.60 -21.73 -0.30
C PRO A 3 -1.01 -20.34 -0.55
N SER A 4 -1.49 -19.68 -1.60
CA SER A 4 -1.15 -18.30 -1.96
C SER A 4 -1.35 -17.37 -0.75
N LYS A 5 -0.27 -17.07 -0.03
CA LYS A 5 -0.33 -16.27 1.19
C LYS A 5 -0.47 -14.80 0.80
N LEU A 6 -1.54 -14.16 1.27
CA LEU A 6 -1.70 -12.71 1.17
C LEU A 6 -0.55 -12.02 1.91
N MET A 7 0.18 -11.15 1.20
CA MET A 7 1.28 -10.38 1.76
C MET A 7 0.75 -9.02 2.23
N ASN A 8 0.97 -8.70 3.50
CA ASN A 8 0.66 -7.38 4.03
C ASN A 8 1.76 -6.40 3.59
N VAL A 9 1.35 -5.33 2.92
CA VAL A 9 2.24 -4.31 2.34
C VAL A 9 2.00 -2.98 3.03
N ALA A 10 3.07 -2.29 3.40
CA ALA A 10 3.02 -0.92 3.88
C ALA A 10 3.66 0.01 2.83
N LEU A 11 3.01 1.13 2.54
CA LEU A 11 3.52 2.14 1.61
C LEU A 11 4.06 3.33 2.41
N VAL A 12 5.32 3.69 2.20
CA VAL A 12 5.99 4.77 2.94
C VAL A 12 6.42 5.85 1.97
N GLY A 13 5.92 7.08 2.17
CA GLY A 13 6.18 8.21 1.29
C GLY A 13 5.37 8.12 0.00
N LEU A 14 4.18 8.73 -0.01
CA LEU A 14 3.25 8.69 -1.14
C LEU A 14 3.40 9.91 -2.07
N GLY A 15 4.63 10.33 -2.38
CA GLY A 15 4.85 11.43 -3.34
C GLY A 15 4.34 11.05 -4.74
N PHE A 16 5.21 10.46 -5.55
CA PHE A 16 4.79 9.75 -6.79
C PHE A 16 4.21 8.34 -6.49
N GLY A 17 4.29 7.91 -5.22
CA GLY A 17 3.91 6.57 -4.76
C GLY A 17 2.39 6.33 -4.62
N ALA A 18 1.57 7.38 -4.58
CA ALA A 18 0.12 7.25 -4.36
C ALA A 18 -0.58 6.47 -5.49
N GLU A 19 -0.09 6.59 -6.72
CA GLU A 19 -0.64 5.88 -7.88
C GLU A 19 -0.44 4.36 -7.81
N PHE A 20 0.49 3.89 -6.95
CA PHE A 20 0.73 2.46 -6.75
C PHE A 20 -0.28 1.82 -5.78
N ILE A 21 -1.01 2.60 -4.99
CA ILE A 21 -2.06 2.09 -4.09
C ILE A 21 -3.09 1.25 -4.86
N PRO A 22 -3.74 1.77 -5.93
CA PRO A 22 -4.73 0.99 -6.68
C PRO A 22 -4.10 -0.19 -7.42
N ILE A 23 -2.81 -0.16 -7.76
CA ILE A 23 -2.11 -1.29 -8.37
C ILE A 23 -1.93 -2.40 -7.33
N CYS A 24 -1.45 -2.05 -6.12
CA CYS A 24 -1.28 -3.00 -5.02
C CYS A 24 -2.60 -3.58 -4.54
N GLN A 25 -3.67 -2.79 -4.46
CA GLN A 25 -5.01 -3.26 -4.07
C GLN A 25 -5.63 -4.24 -5.09
N LYS A 26 -5.32 -4.09 -6.38
CA LYS A 26 -5.78 -5.01 -7.44
C LYS A 26 -4.96 -6.29 -7.51
N HIS A 27 -3.81 -6.35 -6.85
CA HIS A 27 -2.95 -7.53 -6.91
C HIS A 27 -3.53 -8.64 -6.01
N PRO A 28 -3.79 -9.85 -6.56
CA PRO A 28 -4.54 -10.91 -5.86
C PRO A 28 -3.82 -11.49 -4.63
N GLN A 29 -2.54 -11.17 -4.45
CA GLN A 29 -1.72 -11.63 -3.33
C GLN A 29 -1.17 -10.49 -2.46
N ALA A 30 -1.63 -9.25 -2.65
CA ALA A 30 -1.19 -8.12 -1.85
C ALA A 30 -2.37 -7.50 -1.09
N ASN A 31 -2.16 -7.23 0.18
CA ASN A 31 -3.07 -6.49 1.04
C ASN A 31 -2.36 -5.23 1.51
N VAL A 32 -2.81 -4.05 1.06
CA VAL A 32 -2.25 -2.78 1.53
C VAL A 32 -2.74 -2.56 2.96
N TYR A 33 -1.85 -2.75 3.94
CA TYR A 33 -2.17 -2.76 5.36
C TYR A 33 -1.94 -1.41 6.03
N ALA A 34 -0.93 -0.66 5.57
CA ALA A 34 -0.56 0.60 6.19
C ALA A 34 -0.02 1.60 5.17
N ILE A 35 -0.19 2.87 5.48
CA ILE A 35 0.39 3.99 4.75
C ILE A 35 1.08 4.90 5.77
N CYS A 36 2.28 5.37 5.43
CA CYS A 36 3.03 6.34 6.22
C CYS A 36 3.46 7.52 5.35
N GLN A 37 3.20 8.74 5.83
CA GLN A 37 3.69 9.98 5.22
C GLN A 37 4.39 10.85 6.25
N ARG A 38 5.26 11.76 5.78
CA ARG A 38 6.01 12.67 6.64
C ARG A 38 5.11 13.64 7.41
N ASN A 39 4.07 14.14 6.76
CA ASN A 39 3.15 15.13 7.31
C ASN A 39 1.76 14.52 7.39
N GLU A 40 1.07 14.71 8.51
CA GLU A 40 -0.31 14.24 8.72
C GLU A 40 -1.27 14.87 7.70
N GLU A 41 -1.11 16.16 7.40
CA GLU A 41 -1.91 16.86 6.38
C GLU A 41 -1.86 16.16 5.02
N LYS A 42 -0.71 15.60 4.62
CA LYS A 42 -0.58 14.87 3.35
C LYS A 42 -1.15 13.45 3.41
N LEU A 43 -1.19 12.85 4.61
CA LEU A 43 -1.78 11.53 4.82
C LEU A 43 -3.31 11.57 4.72
N ASN A 44 -3.92 12.67 5.18
CA ASN A 44 -5.37 12.85 5.30
C ASN A 44 -5.99 13.73 4.20
N ALA A 45 -5.19 14.23 3.25
CA ALA A 45 -5.65 14.98 2.08
C ALA A 45 -6.30 14.06 1.04
#